data_AF-A0A7L0YVT9-F1
#
_entry.id   AF-A0A7L0YVT9-F1
#
_cell.length_a   1.000
_cell.length_b   1.000
_cell.length_c   1.000
_cell.angle_alpha   90.00
_cell.angle_beta   90.00
_cell.angle_gamma   90.00
#
_symmetry.space_group_name_H-M   'P 1'
#
loop_
_entity.id
_entity.type
_entity.pdbx_description
1 polymer ?
#
loop_
_entity_poly.entity_id
_entity_poly.type
_entity_poly.pdbx_seq_one_letter_code
_entity_poly.pdbx_strand_id
1 'polypeptide(L)'
;KPPYSYISLITMAIQQSPNKMLTLSEIYQWIMDLFPFYRQNQQRWQNSIRHSLSFNDCFLKVPRSPDKPGKGSFWTLHPDSGNMFENGCYLRRQKRFKCEKQLAAKDGAGGGGGSKKGPGQAPSQPLGEGSSSG
;
A
#
# COMPACT_ATOMS: atom_id res chain seq x y z
N LYS A 1 -4.65 17.06 -12.78
CA LYS A 1 -4.80 16.04 -11.71
C LYS A 1 -4.78 16.74 -10.36
N PRO A 2 -5.76 16.53 -9.46
CA PRO A 2 -5.80 17.19 -8.14
C PRO A 2 -4.56 16.88 -7.29
N PRO A 3 -4.15 17.77 -6.36
CA PRO A 3 -2.96 17.61 -5.52
C PRO A 3 -3.17 16.65 -4.33
N TYR A 4 -3.94 15.58 -4.54
CA TYR A 4 -4.29 14.61 -3.50
C TYR A 4 -3.75 13.23 -3.85
N SER A 5 -3.18 12.55 -2.84
CA SER A 5 -2.83 11.14 -2.97
C SER A 5 -4.09 10.27 -3.01
N TYR A 6 -3.99 9.03 -3.51
CA TYR A 6 -5.12 8.10 -3.46
C TYR A 6 -5.56 7.78 -2.03
N ILE A 7 -4.62 7.71 -1.09
CA ILE A 7 -4.93 7.56 0.34
C ILE A 7 -5.77 8.75 0.81
N SER A 8 -5.37 9.98 0.45
CA SER A 8 -6.09 11.20 0.81
C SER A 8 -7.50 11.22 0.22
N LEU A 9 -7.65 10.84 -1.06
CA LEU A 9 -8.95 10.76 -1.74
C LEU A 9 -9.91 9.77 -1.05
N ILE A 10 -9.43 8.57 -0.76
CA ILE A 10 -10.23 7.53 -0.07
C ILE A 10 -10.61 8.01 1.34
N THR A 11 -9.65 8.59 2.06
CA THR A 11 -9.88 9.10 3.42
C THR A 11 -10.96 10.17 3.45
N MET A 12 -10.88 11.17 2.55
CA MET A 12 -11.89 12.22 2.45
C MET A 12 -13.28 11.63 2.13
N ALA A 13 -13.35 10.69 1.19
CA ALA A 13 -14.61 10.01 0.85
C ALA A 13 -15.24 9.33 2.08
N ILE A 14 -14.44 8.52 2.81
CA ILE A 14 -14.91 7.80 4.00
C ILE A 14 -15.31 8.78 5.10
N GLN A 15 -14.51 9.82 5.36
CA GLN A 15 -14.81 10.82 6.39
C GLN A 15 -16.08 11.62 6.10
N GLN A 16 -16.38 11.91 4.84
CA GLN A 16 -17.60 12.62 4.44
C GLN A 16 -18.84 11.73 4.43
N SER A 17 -18.68 10.40 4.42
CA SER A 17 -19.82 9.49 4.53
C SER A 17 -20.45 9.56 5.93
N PRO A 18 -21.80 9.48 6.04
CA PRO A 18 -22.48 9.54 7.34
C PRO A 18 -22.10 8.38 8.26
N ASN A 19 -21.87 7.20 7.68
CA ASN A 19 -21.55 5.97 8.43
C ASN A 19 -20.05 5.75 8.63
N LYS A 20 -19.19 6.69 8.19
CA LYS A 20 -17.72 6.56 8.19
C LYS A 20 -17.24 5.26 7.53
N MET A 21 -17.98 4.79 6.53
CA MET A 21 -17.64 3.62 5.73
C MET A 21 -18.29 3.72 4.36
N LEU A 22 -17.58 3.24 3.33
CA LEU A 22 -18.04 3.23 1.95
C LEU A 22 -17.62 1.94 1.27
N THR A 23 -18.41 1.51 0.29
CA THR A 23 -18.02 0.46 -0.66
C THR A 23 -17.01 1.00 -1.68
N LEU A 24 -16.32 0.08 -2.34
CA LEU A 24 -15.42 0.43 -3.45
C LEU A 24 -16.11 1.24 -4.55
N SER A 25 -17.36 0.90 -4.86
CA SER A 25 -18.14 1.60 -5.90
C SER A 25 -18.48 3.03 -5.47
N GLU A 26 -18.87 3.24 -4.21
CA GLU A 26 -19.19 4.57 -3.69
C GLU A 26 -17.94 5.46 -3.63
N ILE A 27 -16.77 4.90 -3.31
CA ILE A 27 -15.50 5.63 -3.37
C ILE A 27 -15.22 6.11 -4.80
N TYR A 28 -15.47 5.28 -5.82
CA TYR A 28 -15.29 5.70 -7.21
C TYR A 28 -16.21 6.85 -7.59
N GLN A 29 -17.50 6.75 -7.22
CA GLN A 29 -18.49 7.78 -7.53
C GLN A 29 -18.12 9.11 -6.85
N TRP A 30 -17.85 9.09 -5.54
CA TRP A 30 -17.46 10.29 -4.81
C TRP A 30 -16.25 11.02 -5.43
N ILE A 31 -15.23 10.26 -5.86
CA ILE A 31 -14.05 10.84 -6.53
C ILE A 31 -14.43 11.46 -7.89
N MET A 32 -15.27 10.80 -8.68
CA MET A 32 -15.70 11.30 -10.00
C MET A 32 -16.66 12.49 -9.93
N ASP A 33 -17.45 12.57 -8.86
CA ASP A 33 -18.37 13.67 -8.59
C ASP A 33 -17.60 14.93 -8.22
N LEU A 34 -16.64 14.82 -7.30
CA LEU A 34 -15.86 15.96 -6.81
C LEU A 34 -14.75 16.38 -7.78
N PHE A 35 -14.13 15.43 -8.48
CA PHE A 35 -12.98 15.69 -9.34
C PHE A 35 -13.21 15.15 -10.75
N PRO A 36 -13.78 15.97 -11.66
CA PRO A 36 -14.10 15.57 -13.04
C PRO A 36 -12.92 14.97 -13.81
N PHE A 37 -11.68 15.31 -13.44
CA PHE A 37 -10.46 14.70 -13.96
C PHE A 37 -10.46 13.16 -13.94
N TYR A 38 -11.13 12.52 -12.97
CA TYR A 38 -11.14 11.06 -12.82
C TYR A 38 -12.27 10.37 -13.60
N ARG A 39 -13.13 11.10 -14.33
CA ARG A 39 -14.19 10.47 -15.14
C ARG A 39 -13.62 9.70 -16.35
N GLN A 40 -12.43 10.10 -16.81
CA GLN A 40 -11.71 9.46 -17.90
C GLN A 40 -10.67 8.46 -17.36
N ASN A 41 -10.26 7.51 -18.20
CA ASN A 41 -9.20 6.53 -17.89
C ASN A 41 -9.44 5.74 -16.59
N GLN A 42 -10.70 5.39 -16.33
CA GLN A 42 -11.17 4.78 -15.08
C GLN A 42 -10.38 3.57 -14.63
N GLN A 43 -10.05 2.67 -15.57
CA GLN A 43 -9.34 1.43 -15.27
C GLN A 43 -8.01 1.66 -14.52
N ARG A 44 -7.22 2.66 -14.93
CA ARG A 44 -5.87 2.92 -14.39
C ARG A 44 -5.91 3.41 -12.94
N TRP A 45 -6.71 4.45 -12.67
CA TRP A 45 -6.76 5.02 -11.33
C TRP A 45 -7.59 4.15 -10.38
N GLN A 46 -8.66 3.49 -10.85
CA GLN A 46 -9.41 2.55 -10.01
C GLN A 46 -8.55 1.37 -9.58
N ASN A 47 -7.62 0.92 -10.42
CA ASN A 47 -6.64 -0.08 -10.03
C ASN A 47 -5.74 0.42 -8.88
N SER A 48 -5.33 1.68 -8.96
CA SER A 48 -4.53 2.32 -7.90
C SER A 48 -5.32 2.50 -6.60
N ILE A 49 -6.63 2.76 -6.67
CA ILE A 49 -7.53 2.82 -5.51
C ILE A 49 -7.65 1.44 -4.85
N ARG A 50 -7.92 0.38 -5.62
CA ARG A 50 -7.99 -0.99 -5.09
C ARG A 50 -6.68 -1.40 -4.42
N HIS A 51 -5.56 -1.11 -5.06
CA HIS A 51 -4.25 -1.36 -4.47
C HIS A 51 -4.07 -0.61 -3.16
N SER A 52 -4.44 0.68 -3.11
CA SER A 52 -4.30 1.50 -1.91
C SER A 52 -5.12 0.98 -0.73
N LEU A 53 -6.36 0.53 -0.98
CA LEU A 53 -7.23 -0.05 0.04
C LEU A 53 -6.64 -1.32 0.66
N SER A 54 -6.10 -2.21 -0.16
CA SER A 54 -5.53 -3.47 0.33
C SER A 54 -4.13 -3.33 0.91
N PHE A 55 -3.35 -2.33 0.48
CA PHE A 55 -1.94 -2.19 0.83
C PHE A 55 -1.70 -1.34 2.09
N ASN A 56 -2.63 -0.45 2.45
CA ASN A 56 -2.44 0.46 3.58
C ASN A 56 -3.33 0.06 4.76
N ASP A 57 -2.69 -0.22 5.91
CA ASP A 57 -3.35 -0.66 7.15
C ASP A 57 -4.35 0.37 7.72
N CYS A 58 -4.33 1.61 7.23
CA CYS A 58 -5.30 2.63 7.63
C CYS A 58 -6.69 2.34 7.05
N PHE A 59 -6.82 1.44 6.07
CA PHE A 59 -8.10 1.01 5.53
C PHE A 59 -8.44 -0.40 5.99
N LEU A 60 -9.59 -0.52 6.65
CA LEU A 60 -10.11 -1.78 7.15
C LEU A 60 -11.26 -2.26 6.27
N LYS A 61 -11.21 -3.54 5.88
CA LYS A 61 -12.28 -4.21 5.13
C LYS A 61 -13.34 -4.73 6.11
N VAL A 62 -14.57 -4.26 5.96
CA VAL A 62 -15.71 -4.63 6.80
C VAL A 62 -16.68 -5.53 5.99
N PRO A 63 -16.95 -6.76 6.44
CA PRO A 63 -17.92 -7.64 5.77
C PRO A 63 -19.33 -7.04 5.85
N ARG A 64 -20.17 -7.35 4.86
CA ARG A 64 -21.59 -6.96 4.90
C ARG A 64 -22.35 -7.86 5.88
N SER A 65 -23.43 -7.32 6.47
CA SER A 65 -24.38 -8.15 7.22
C SER A 65 -24.95 -9.22 6.30
N PRO A 66 -25.14 -10.47 6.78
CA PRO A 66 -25.79 -11.53 6.00
C PRO A 66 -27.19 -11.12 5.52
N ASP A 67 -27.88 -10.26 6.26
CA ASP A 67 -29.24 -9.79 5.95
C ASP A 67 -29.30 -8.74 4.82
N LYS A 68 -28.15 -8.18 4.42
CA LYS A 68 -28.05 -7.14 3.38
C LYS A 68 -27.15 -7.62 2.24
N PRO A 69 -27.64 -8.55 1.39
CA PRO A 69 -26.89 -9.02 0.24
C PRO A 69 -26.55 -7.85 -0.69
N GLY A 70 -25.29 -7.76 -1.10
CA GLY A 70 -24.81 -6.68 -1.94
C GLY A 70 -23.39 -6.91 -2.45
N LYS A 71 -23.02 -6.22 -3.53
CA LYS A 71 -21.70 -6.37 -4.15
C LYS A 71 -20.61 -5.75 -3.27
N GLY A 72 -19.55 -6.52 -3.06
CA GLY A 72 -18.32 -6.07 -2.39
C GLY A 72 -18.46 -5.82 -0.89
N SER A 73 -17.34 -5.49 -0.26
CA SER A 73 -17.26 -5.16 1.17
C SER A 73 -17.28 -3.65 1.39
N PHE A 74 -17.58 -3.24 2.62
CA PHE A 74 -17.36 -1.88 3.07
C PHE A 74 -15.89 -1.67 3.42
N TRP A 75 -15.45 -0.42 3.33
CA TRP A 75 -14.13 0.05 3.73
C TRP A 75 -14.31 1.20 4.71
N THR A 76 -13.57 1.13 5.82
CA THR A 76 -13.55 2.17 6.85
C THR A 76 -12.11 2.53 7.20
N LEU A 77 -11.94 3.61 7.96
CA LEU A 77 -10.64 4.00 8.50
C LEU A 77 -10.35 3.23 9.78
N HIS A 78 -9.09 2.86 9.99
CA HIS A 78 -8.65 2.33 11.27
C HIS A 78 -8.87 3.39 12.36
N PRO A 79 -9.42 3.05 13.55
CA PRO A 79 -9.64 4.01 14.63
C PRO A 79 -8.38 4.82 14.98
N ASP A 80 -7.24 4.14 15.10
CA ASP A 80 -5.94 4.75 15.40
C ASP A 80 -5.31 5.55 14.23
N SER A 81 -5.95 5.57 13.05
CA SER A 81 -5.47 6.36 11.90
C SER A 81 -6.01 7.80 11.87
N GLY A 82 -6.90 8.17 12.81
CA GLY A 82 -7.52 9.51 12.88
C GLY A 82 -6.49 10.65 12.91
N ASN A 83 -5.48 10.54 13.78
CA ASN A 83 -4.41 11.53 13.93
C ASN A 83 -3.56 11.73 12.66
N MET A 84 -3.65 10.84 11.66
CA MET A 84 -2.87 10.97 10.43
C MET A 84 -3.40 12.06 9.52
N PHE A 85 -4.69 12.35 9.59
CA PHE A 85 -5.40 13.19 8.62
C PHE A 85 -6.05 14.44 9.25
N GLU A 86 -6.18 14.48 10.58
CA GLU A 86 -6.83 15.56 11.34
C GLU A 86 -6.04 16.89 11.32
N ASN A 87 -4.71 16.85 11.17
CA ASN A 87 -3.84 18.05 11.13
C ASN A 87 -3.52 18.54 9.70
N GLY A 88 -4.45 18.39 8.75
CA GLY A 88 -4.36 19.04 7.43
C GLY A 88 -3.30 18.51 6.45
N CYS A 89 -2.58 17.43 6.79
CA CYS A 89 -1.64 16.81 5.84
C CYS A 89 -2.34 15.76 4.97
N TYR A 90 -3.30 16.22 4.16
CA TYR A 90 -3.77 15.46 3.00
C TYR A 90 -2.73 15.46 1.86
N LEU A 91 -1.69 16.28 2.01
CA LEU A 91 -0.51 16.30 1.16
C LEU A 91 0.38 15.07 1.45
N ARG A 92 1.10 14.61 0.42
CA ARG A 92 1.95 13.41 0.46
C ARG A 92 2.92 13.47 1.65
N ARG A 93 2.69 12.67 2.70
CA ARG A 93 3.52 12.61 3.91
C ARG A 93 4.58 11.49 3.85
N GLN A 94 5.68 11.75 4.56
CA GLN A 94 7.00 11.12 4.52
C GLN A 94 7.15 9.83 5.38
N LYS A 95 6.14 9.42 6.18
CA LYS A 95 6.20 8.20 7.01
C LYS A 95 4.85 7.47 7.05
N ARG A 96 4.88 6.16 6.80
CA ARG A 96 3.71 5.28 6.57
C ARG A 96 3.12 4.77 7.90
N PHE A 97 1.79 4.76 8.03
CA PHE A 97 1.10 4.02 9.10
C PHE A 97 1.47 2.54 9.02
N LYS A 98 1.78 1.96 10.17
CA LYS A 98 1.95 0.53 10.31
C LYS A 98 1.19 0.13 11.56
N CYS A 99 0.20 -0.76 11.41
CA CYS A 99 -0.45 -1.35 12.57
C CYS A 99 0.51 -2.40 13.17
N GLU A 100 0.92 -2.26 14.43
CA GLU A 100 1.87 -3.18 15.07
C GLU A 100 1.37 -4.64 15.09
N LYS A 101 0.04 -4.84 15.12
CA LYS A 101 -0.60 -6.15 15.08
C LYS A 101 -0.38 -6.90 13.75
N GLN A 102 -0.13 -6.18 12.65
CA GLN A 102 0.19 -6.76 11.34
C GLN A 102 1.69 -7.03 11.14
N LEU A 103 2.57 -6.38 11.93
CA LEU A 103 4.01 -6.64 11.88
C LEU A 103 4.31 -8.06 12.40
N ALA A 104 3.70 -8.44 13.52
CA ALA A 104 3.86 -9.79 14.09
C ALA A 104 3.37 -10.92 13.16
N ALA A 105 2.36 -10.67 12.33
CA ALA A 105 1.85 -11.67 11.38
C ALA A 105 2.70 -11.80 10.11
N LYS A 106 3.46 -10.75 9.73
CA LYS A 106 4.36 -10.79 8.57
C LYS A 106 5.74 -11.36 8.89
N ASP A 107 6.22 -11.20 10.12
CA ASP A 107 7.50 -11.77 10.57
C ASP A 107 7.39 -13.27 10.93
N GLY A 108 6.17 -13.80 11.10
CA GLY A 108 5.92 -15.22 11.41
C GLY A 108 5.91 -16.19 10.23
N ALA A 109 6.09 -15.72 8.99
CA ALA A 109 6.06 -16.54 7.76
C ALA A 109 7.44 -16.66 7.08
N GLY A 110 8.53 -16.46 7.81
CA GLY A 110 9.91 -16.55 7.32
C GLY A 110 10.78 -17.49 8.15
N GLY A 111 10.39 -18.77 8.25
CA GLY A 111 11.18 -19.80 8.95
C GLY A 111 11.69 -20.89 8.02
N GLY A 112 13.01 -20.89 7.79
CA GLY A 112 13.78 -21.98 7.16
C GLY A 112 14.35 -21.59 5.79
N GLY A 113 15.65 -21.57 5.52
CA GLY A 113 16.84 -22.00 6.24
C GLY A 113 17.94 -22.23 5.18
N GLY A 114 19.20 -22.07 5.56
CA GLY A 114 20.30 -22.75 4.85
C GLY A 114 21.21 -21.91 3.95
N SER A 115 22.43 -21.72 4.46
CA SER A 115 23.69 -22.01 3.76
C SER A 115 24.24 -21.04 2.72
N LYS A 116 25.27 -20.31 3.18
CA LYS A 116 26.57 -20.08 2.54
C LYS A 116 26.69 -20.51 1.06
N LYS A 117 26.92 -19.54 0.17
CA LYS A 117 28.01 -19.51 -0.84
C LYS A 117 27.96 -18.17 -1.58
N GLY A 118 28.87 -17.26 -1.25
CA GLY A 118 29.16 -16.11 -2.11
C GLY A 118 30.12 -16.54 -3.22
N PRO A 119 29.88 -16.18 -4.50
CA PRO A 119 30.90 -16.26 -5.52
C PRO A 119 31.57 -14.89 -5.69
N GLY A 120 32.89 -14.87 -5.90
CA GLY A 120 33.57 -13.67 -6.37
C GLY A 120 34.95 -13.43 -5.77
N GLN A 121 35.85 -14.41 -5.87
CA GLN A 121 37.28 -14.16 -5.73
C GLN A 121 37.84 -13.95 -7.14
N ALA A 122 38.25 -12.71 -7.43
CA ALA A 122 39.01 -12.36 -8.63
C ALA A 122 40.42 -12.99 -8.56
N PRO A 123 40.99 -13.48 -9.67
CA PRO A 123 42.34 -14.02 -9.65
C PRO A 123 43.36 -12.88 -9.65
N SER A 124 44.14 -12.78 -8.57
CA SER A 124 45.39 -12.03 -8.53
C SER A 124 46.51 -12.90 -9.13
N GLN A 125 47.16 -12.40 -10.18
CA GLN A 125 48.35 -13.01 -10.81
C GLN A 125 49.51 -13.11 -9.81
N PRO A 126 50.34 -14.17 -9.87
CA PRO A 126 51.68 -14.11 -9.28
C PRO A 126 52.74 -13.70 -10.32
N LEU A 127 53.62 -12.80 -9.87
CA LEU A 127 54.94 -12.53 -10.45
C LEU A 127 55.94 -13.63 -10.04
N GLY A 128 57.00 -13.83 -10.85
CA GLY A 128 58.25 -14.52 -10.50
C GLY A 128 58.59 -15.66 -11.46
N GLU A 129 59.41 -15.44 -12.49
CA GLU A 129 60.89 -15.55 -12.52
C GLU A 129 61.42 -16.99 -12.69
N GLY A 130 62.35 -17.19 -13.64
CA GLY A 130 63.33 -18.29 -13.57
C GLY A 130 63.59 -19.10 -14.85
N SER A 131 64.59 -18.65 -15.62
CA SER A 131 65.67 -19.38 -16.32
C SER A 131 65.51 -20.77 -16.98
N SER A 132 66.25 -20.86 -18.11
CA SER A 132 67.14 -21.94 -18.57
C SER A 132 66.75 -22.77 -19.80
N SER A 133 67.56 -22.55 -20.85
CA SER A 133 68.32 -23.56 -21.60
C SER A 133 67.62 -24.39 -22.68
N GLY A 134 68.19 -24.33 -23.89
CA GLY A 134 67.94 -25.26 -25.00
C GLY A 134 68.11 -24.60 -26.35
#